data_AF-A0A933TP88-F1
#
_entry.id   AF-A0A933TP88-F1
#
_cell.length_a   1.000
_cell.length_b   1.000
_cell.length_c   1.000
_cell.angle_alpha   90.00
_cell.angle_beta   90.00
_cell.angle_gamma   90.00
#
_symmetry.space_group_name_H-M   'P 1'
#
loop_
_entity.id
_entity.type
_entity.pdbx_description
1 polymer ?
#
loop_
_entity_poly.entity_id
_entity_poly.type
_entity_poly.pdbx_seq_one_letter_code
_entity_poly.pdbx_strand_id
1 'polypeptide(L)'
;MAEVFAGFVVGYALAILAAPLGALALVRSNDRTGVAQRLAPPGTSVIALSVVIHFAAIIVLTALGLILGMALVGIEARRPEGGLGSPNLVYTLLVLALTAVAVIPSFAVPAVRRFSIAAALVFAASFGWAMPWLATFG
;
A
#
# COMPACT_ATOMS: atom_id res chain seq x y z
N MET A 1 8.49 -19.53 1.15
CA MET A 1 7.01 -19.50 1.16
C MET A 1 6.48 -18.58 2.25
N ALA A 2 7.10 -18.54 3.44
CA ALA A 2 6.73 -17.66 4.54
C ALA A 2 6.72 -16.17 4.13
N GLU A 3 7.64 -15.76 3.26
CA GLU A 3 7.80 -14.41 2.71
C GLU A 3 6.58 -13.99 1.87
N VAL A 4 6.05 -14.91 1.05
CA VAL A 4 4.85 -14.67 0.24
C VAL A 4 3.62 -14.52 1.13
N PHE A 5 3.50 -15.37 2.15
CA PHE A 5 2.43 -15.30 3.14
C PHE A 5 2.52 -14.02 3.98
N ALA A 6 3.72 -13.63 4.42
CA ALA A 6 3.96 -12.38 5.13
C ALA A 6 3.56 -11.17 4.27
N GLY A 7 3.91 -11.19 2.97
CA GLY A 7 3.49 -10.18 2.02
C GLY A 7 1.97 -10.10 1.88
N PHE A 8 1.28 -11.23 1.77
CA PHE A 8 -0.18 -11.28 1.77
C PHE A 8 -0.79 -10.69 3.05
N VAL A 9 -0.31 -11.11 4.23
CA VAL A 9 -0.81 -10.64 5.53
C VAL A 9 -0.63 -9.14 5.68
N VAL A 10 0.55 -8.61 5.37
CA VAL A 10 0.84 -7.18 5.45
C VAL A 10 0.01 -6.38 4.43
N GLY A 11 -0.11 -6.87 3.21
CA GLY A 11 -0.95 -6.24 2.17
C GLY A 11 -2.43 -6.22 2.55
N TYR A 12 -2.93 -7.31 3.14
CA TYR A 12 -4.30 -7.40 3.62
C TYR A 12 -4.57 -6.47 4.82
N ALA A 13 -3.64 -6.42 5.79
CA ALA A 13 -3.72 -5.50 6.92
C ALA A 13 -3.76 -4.04 6.46
N LEU A 14 -2.90 -3.67 5.52
CA LEU A 14 -2.93 -2.33 4.91
C LEU A 14 -4.24 -2.05 4.18
N ALA A 15 -4.81 -3.03 3.48
CA ALA A 15 -6.09 -2.85 2.81
C ALA A 15 -7.22 -2.57 3.79
N ILE A 16 -7.28 -3.31 4.90
CA ILE A 16 -8.28 -3.10 5.96
C ILE A 16 -8.16 -1.70 6.55
N LEU A 17 -6.95 -1.18 6.72
CA LEU A 17 -6.71 0.16 7.25
C LEU A 17 -7.00 1.26 6.22
N ALA A 18 -6.57 1.07 4.98
CA ALA A 18 -6.64 2.09 3.94
C ALA A 18 -8.07 2.25 3.39
N ALA A 19 -8.82 1.15 3.26
CA ALA A 19 -10.15 1.19 2.68
C ALA A 19 -11.16 2.09 3.42
N PRO A 20 -11.32 2.04 4.76
CA PRO A 20 -12.22 2.94 5.47
C PRO A 20 -11.75 4.40 5.40
N LEU A 21 -10.43 4.64 5.43
CA LEU A 21 -9.89 5.99 5.23
C LEU A 21 -10.19 6.53 3.84
N GLY A 22 -10.05 5.70 2.81
CA GLY A 22 -10.41 6.01 1.43
C GLY A 22 -11.91 6.28 1.25
N ALA A 23 -12.76 5.46 1.87
CA ALA A 23 -14.21 5.65 1.88
C ALA A 23 -14.61 6.99 2.52
N LEU A 24 -14.06 7.31 3.70
CA LEU A 24 -14.32 8.58 4.38
C LEU A 24 -13.82 9.78 3.56
N ALA A 25 -12.64 9.66 2.95
CA ALA A 25 -12.10 10.70 2.08
C ALA A 25 -12.98 10.92 0.84
N LEU A 26 -13.49 9.84 0.23
CA LEU A 26 -14.40 9.91 -0.91
C LEU A 26 -15.70 10.64 -0.55
N VAL A 27 -16.36 10.22 0.53
CA VAL A 27 -17.62 10.82 0.98
C VAL A 27 -17.43 12.32 1.27
N ARG A 28 -16.42 12.67 2.09
CA ARG A 28 -16.14 14.07 2.45
C ARG A 28 -15.76 14.92 1.24
N SER A 29 -15.04 14.36 0.28
CA SER A 29 -14.67 15.06 -0.95
C SER A 29 -15.89 15.30 -1.83
N ASN A 30 -16.77 14.29 -1.95
CA ASN A 30 -18.00 14.40 -2.73
C ASN A 30 -18.97 15.42 -2.13
N ASP A 31 -19.12 15.48 -0.81
CA ASP A 31 -19.98 16.49 -0.15
C ASP A 31 -19.54 17.93 -0.46
N ARG A 32 -18.24 18.14 -0.72
CA ARG A 32 -17.69 19.47 -1.04
C ARG A 32 -17.72 19.81 -2.52
N THR A 33 -17.55 18.82 -3.40
CA THR A 33 -17.24 19.06 -4.83
C THR A 33 -18.18 18.34 -5.80
N GLY A 34 -18.92 17.33 -5.35
CA GLY A 34 -19.77 16.47 -6.18
C GLY A 34 -19.02 15.63 -7.22
N VAL A 35 -17.67 15.59 -7.19
CA VAL A 35 -16.86 14.97 -8.24
C VAL A 35 -17.13 13.47 -8.36
N ALA A 36 -17.30 12.76 -7.25
CA ALA A 36 -17.54 11.32 -7.30
C ALA A 36 -18.88 10.98 -7.97
N GLN A 37 -19.91 11.79 -7.75
CA GLN A 37 -21.20 11.63 -8.43
C GLN A 37 -21.14 11.97 -9.92
N ARG A 38 -20.25 12.88 -10.34
CA ARG A 38 -20.07 13.19 -11.78
C ARG A 38 -19.43 12.05 -12.57
N LEU A 39 -18.63 11.23 -11.89
CA LEU A 39 -17.95 10.07 -12.50
C LEU A 39 -18.78 8.78 -12.41
N ALA A 40 -19.82 8.77 -11.57
CA ALA A 40 -20.64 7.59 -11.35
C ALA A 40 -21.89 7.59 -12.26
N PRO A 41 -22.41 6.40 -12.62
CA PRO A 41 -23.68 6.30 -13.33
C PRO A 41 -24.82 7.00 -12.56
N PRO A 42 -25.81 7.58 -13.27
CA PRO A 42 -26.95 8.23 -12.63
C PRO A 42 -27.64 7.30 -11.62
N GLY A 43 -27.94 7.83 -10.43
CA GLY A 43 -28.57 7.07 -9.34
C GLY A 43 -27.63 6.24 -8.48
N THR A 44 -26.32 6.25 -8.75
CA THR A 44 -25.32 5.55 -7.92
C THR A 44 -25.08 6.30 -6.61
N SER A 45 -25.24 5.61 -5.47
CA SER A 45 -24.90 6.21 -4.18
C SER A 45 -23.38 6.29 -3.99
N VAL A 46 -22.90 7.36 -3.37
CA VAL A 46 -21.47 7.52 -3.02
C VAL A 46 -21.00 6.41 -2.06
N ILE A 47 -21.93 5.90 -1.25
CA ILE A 47 -21.70 4.76 -0.37
C ILE A 47 -21.41 3.51 -1.21
N ALA A 48 -22.13 3.27 -2.30
CA ALA A 48 -21.84 2.13 -3.19
C ALA A 48 -20.45 2.24 -3.83
N LEU A 49 -20.00 3.44 -4.21
CA LEU A 49 -18.64 3.66 -4.70
C LEU A 49 -17.58 3.33 -3.63
N SER A 50 -17.89 3.57 -2.36
CA SER A 50 -16.96 3.24 -1.27
C SER A 50 -16.73 1.72 -1.13
N VAL A 51 -17.73 0.91 -1.44
CA VAL A 51 -17.61 -0.56 -1.49
C VAL A 51 -16.64 -0.98 -2.59
N VAL A 52 -16.74 -0.36 -3.77
CA VAL A 52 -15.82 -0.62 -4.89
C VAL A 52 -14.38 -0.26 -4.50
N ILE A 53 -14.18 0.90 -3.86
CA ILE A 53 -12.85 1.28 -3.34
C ILE A 53 -12.33 0.26 -2.33
N HIS A 54 -13.20 -0.28 -1.47
CA HIS A 54 -12.82 -1.29 -0.49
C HIS A 54 -12.30 -2.58 -1.17
N PHE A 55 -13.05 -3.12 -2.12
CA PHE A 55 -12.62 -4.29 -2.88
C PHE A 55 -11.36 -4.02 -3.70
N ALA A 56 -11.27 -2.85 -4.33
CA ALA A 56 -10.07 -2.45 -5.07
C ALA A 56 -8.84 -2.38 -4.15
N ALA A 57 -8.98 -1.79 -2.95
CA ALA A 57 -7.89 -1.71 -1.98
C ALA A 57 -7.44 -3.10 -1.52
N ILE A 58 -8.37 -4.00 -1.22
CA ILE A 58 -8.07 -5.39 -0.88
C ILE A 58 -7.29 -6.06 -2.01
N ILE A 59 -7.83 -6.08 -3.23
CA ILE A 59 -7.22 -6.76 -4.36
C ILE A 59 -5.84 -6.18 -4.66
N VAL A 60 -5.73 -4.85 -4.78
CA VAL A 60 -4.47 -4.19 -5.17
C VAL A 60 -3.39 -4.36 -4.11
N LEU A 61 -3.70 -4.10 -2.84
CA LEU A 61 -2.68 -4.14 -1.78
C LEU A 61 -2.29 -5.58 -1.42
N THR A 62 -3.21 -6.55 -1.47
CA THR A 62 -2.86 -7.96 -1.29
C THR A 62 -2.04 -8.49 -2.45
N ALA A 63 -2.41 -8.19 -3.70
CA ALA A 63 -1.63 -8.58 -4.88
C ALA A 63 -0.22 -7.95 -4.85
N LEU A 64 -0.12 -6.69 -4.47
CA LEU A 64 1.16 -6.02 -4.30
C LEU A 64 2.00 -6.68 -3.19
N GLY A 65 1.38 -7.03 -2.06
CA GLY A 65 2.03 -7.77 -1.00
C GLY A 65 2.55 -9.14 -1.44
N LEU A 66 1.77 -9.89 -2.21
CA LEU A 66 2.19 -11.16 -2.80
C LEU A 66 3.39 -10.98 -3.75
N ILE A 67 3.34 -9.97 -4.62
CA ILE A 67 4.44 -9.65 -5.56
C ILE A 67 5.71 -9.31 -4.80
N LEU A 68 5.59 -8.45 -3.78
CA LEU A 68 6.71 -8.07 -2.93
C LEU A 68 7.23 -9.26 -2.12
N GLY A 69 6.36 -10.19 -1.71
CA GLY A 69 6.74 -11.48 -1.12
C GLY A 69 7.57 -12.34 -2.05
N MET A 70 7.13 -12.51 -3.29
CA MET A 70 7.90 -13.22 -4.30
C MET A 70 9.25 -12.55 -4.58
N ALA A 71 9.30 -11.21 -4.58
CA ALA A 71 10.54 -10.47 -4.71
C ALA A 71 11.49 -10.71 -3.52
N LEU A 72 10.98 -10.77 -2.30
CA LEU A 72 11.78 -11.09 -1.11
C LEU A 72 12.39 -12.49 -1.22
N VAL A 73 11.60 -13.52 -1.57
CA VAL A 73 12.10 -14.89 -1.81
C VAL A 73 13.26 -14.88 -2.83
N GLY A 74 13.07 -14.18 -3.95
CA GLY A 74 14.07 -14.13 -5.01
C GLY A 74 15.38 -13.43 -4.60
N ILE A 75 15.31 -12.47 -3.68
CA ILE A 75 16.47 -11.72 -3.18
C ILE A 75 17.18 -12.48 -2.06
N GLU A 76 16.43 -13.04 -1.09
CA GLU A 76 17.00 -13.83 0.02
C GLU A 76 17.79 -15.03 -0.47
N ALA A 77 17.29 -15.73 -1.49
CA ALA A 77 18.00 -16.85 -2.12
C ALA A 77 19.40 -16.48 -2.65
N ARG A 78 19.68 -15.18 -2.85
CA ARG A 78 20.93 -14.68 -3.41
C ARG A 78 21.81 -13.95 -2.39
N ARG A 79 21.23 -13.31 -1.37
CA ARG A 79 21.93 -12.49 -0.35
C ARG A 79 21.14 -12.39 0.97
N PRO A 80 21.43 -13.21 1.98
CA PRO A 80 20.73 -13.17 3.27
C PRO A 80 21.28 -12.10 4.25
N GLU A 81 21.90 -11.02 3.77
CA GLU A 81 22.50 -10.00 4.65
C GLU A 81 21.48 -8.94 5.12
N GLY A 82 21.40 -8.73 6.44
CA GLY A 82 20.58 -7.70 7.07
C GLY A 82 21.21 -6.29 7.04
N GLY A 83 20.41 -5.27 7.39
CA GLY A 83 20.86 -3.87 7.50
C GLY A 83 19.70 -2.91 7.76
N LEU A 84 19.95 -1.63 8.06
CA LEU A 84 18.92 -0.60 8.36
C LEU A 84 17.79 -1.02 9.33
N GLY A 85 18.00 -2.01 10.20
CA GLY A 85 16.97 -2.59 11.08
C GLY A 85 16.00 -3.57 10.41
N SER A 86 16.23 -3.94 9.15
CA SER A 86 15.53 -4.98 8.40
C SER A 86 16.39 -6.25 8.25
N PRO A 87 15.79 -7.46 8.28
CA PRO A 87 16.45 -8.71 7.93
C PRO A 87 17.05 -8.75 6.52
N ASN A 88 16.60 -7.91 5.58
CA ASN A 88 17.11 -7.90 4.21
C ASN A 88 17.29 -6.48 3.68
N LEU A 89 18.54 -6.00 3.65
CA LEU A 89 18.85 -4.63 3.24
C LEU A 89 18.49 -4.35 1.78
N VAL A 90 18.86 -5.26 0.87
CA VAL A 90 18.66 -5.08 -0.58
C VAL A 90 17.17 -4.97 -0.90
N TYR A 91 16.37 -5.84 -0.30
CA TYR A 91 14.93 -5.80 -0.44
C TYR A 91 14.32 -4.51 0.13
N THR A 92 14.74 -4.08 1.33
CA THR A 92 14.26 -2.82 1.92
C THR A 92 14.60 -1.62 1.03
N LEU A 93 15.80 -1.57 0.46
CA LEU A 93 16.18 -0.52 -0.49
C LEU A 93 15.33 -0.54 -1.76
N LEU A 94 14.96 -1.71 -2.26
CA LEU A 94 14.03 -1.84 -3.39
C LEU A 94 12.65 -1.28 -3.05
N VAL A 95 12.11 -1.63 -1.88
CA VAL A 95 10.81 -1.09 -1.42
C VAL A 95 10.88 0.43 -1.28
N LEU A 96 11.96 0.97 -0.71
CA LEU A 96 12.18 2.41 -0.59
C LEU A 96 12.28 3.10 -1.96
N ALA A 97 12.99 2.50 -2.91
CA ALA A 97 13.12 3.02 -4.26
C ALA A 97 11.75 3.06 -4.98
N LEU A 98 10.98 1.98 -4.91
CA LEU A 98 9.62 1.94 -5.47
C LEU A 98 8.70 2.97 -4.82
N THR A 99 8.79 3.12 -3.50
CA THR A 99 8.04 4.12 -2.75
C THR A 99 8.42 5.53 -3.19
N ALA A 100 9.72 5.82 -3.34
CA ALA A 100 10.20 7.11 -3.80
C ALA A 100 9.69 7.42 -5.22
N VAL A 101 9.76 6.47 -6.14
CA VAL A 101 9.24 6.61 -7.51
C VAL A 101 7.75 6.95 -7.52
N ALA A 102 6.95 6.31 -6.65
CA ALA A 102 5.53 6.60 -6.55
C ALA A 102 5.22 7.97 -5.93
N VAL A 103 6.05 8.43 -4.99
CA VAL A 103 5.75 9.60 -4.13
C VAL A 103 6.36 10.88 -4.68
N ILE A 104 7.52 10.85 -5.34
CA ILE A 104 8.18 12.03 -5.90
C ILE A 104 7.26 12.85 -6.84
N PRO A 105 6.48 12.24 -7.77
CA PRO A 105 5.57 12.99 -8.63
C PRO A 105 4.49 13.77 -7.86
N SER A 106 4.08 13.28 -6.67
CA SER A 106 3.08 13.95 -5.84
C SER A 106 3.53 15.31 -5.29
N PHE A 107 4.84 15.58 -5.26
CA PHE A 107 5.37 16.87 -4.82
C PHE A 107 5.02 18.02 -5.76
N ALA A 108 4.66 17.72 -7.02
CA ALA A 108 4.15 18.72 -7.95
C ALA A 108 2.75 19.26 -7.55
N VAL A 109 2.01 18.55 -6.69
CA VAL A 109 0.65 18.90 -6.28
C VAL A 109 0.59 19.05 -4.75
N PRO A 110 0.73 20.28 -4.22
CA PRO A 110 0.84 20.52 -2.78
C PRO A 110 -0.32 19.96 -1.94
N ALA A 111 -1.52 19.89 -2.52
CA ALA A 111 -2.73 19.40 -1.85
C ALA A 111 -2.65 17.91 -1.46
N VAL A 112 -1.95 17.09 -2.25
CA VAL A 112 -1.82 15.64 -2.00
C VAL A 112 -0.53 15.28 -1.29
N ARG A 113 0.50 16.14 -1.37
CA ARG A 113 1.85 15.90 -0.82
C ARG A 113 1.86 15.32 0.59
N ARG A 114 1.12 15.91 1.53
CA ARG A 114 1.10 15.45 2.93
C ARG A 114 0.55 14.03 3.07
N PHE A 115 -0.48 13.69 2.29
CA PHE A 115 -1.12 12.38 2.30
C PHE A 115 -0.22 11.35 1.62
N SER A 116 0.42 11.74 0.52
CA SER A 116 1.40 10.91 -0.19
C SER A 116 2.60 10.58 0.68
N ILE A 117 3.14 11.54 1.44
CA ILE A 117 4.24 11.29 2.39
C ILE A 117 3.79 10.34 3.51
N ALA A 118 2.61 10.56 4.10
CA ALA A 118 2.10 9.68 5.13
C ALA A 118 1.91 8.24 4.61
N ALA A 119 1.31 8.09 3.43
CA ALA A 119 1.15 6.80 2.77
C ALA A 119 2.50 6.15 2.44
N ALA A 120 3.49 6.93 1.99
CA ALA A 120 4.84 6.48 1.72
C ALA A 120 5.50 5.87 2.96
N LEU A 121 5.40 6.56 4.10
CA LEU A 121 5.99 6.11 5.35
C LEU A 121 5.33 4.82 5.84
N VAL A 122 4.00 4.76 5.79
CA VAL A 122 3.24 3.55 6.18
C VAL A 122 3.60 2.38 5.27
N PHE A 123 3.64 2.61 3.95
CA PHE A 123 3.99 1.60 2.96
C PHE A 123 5.42 1.08 3.15
N ALA A 124 6.38 1.99 3.26
CA ALA A 124 7.78 1.66 3.48
C ALA A 124 7.97 0.90 4.79
N ALA A 125 7.40 1.35 5.90
CA ALA A 125 7.48 0.66 7.18
C ALA A 125 6.88 -0.75 7.12
N SER A 126 5.72 -0.89 6.46
CA SER A 126 5.00 -2.15 6.38
C SER A 126 5.74 -3.17 5.51
N PHE A 127 6.02 -2.81 4.25
CA PHE A 127 6.65 -3.75 3.32
C PHE A 127 8.16 -3.80 3.46
N GLY A 128 8.83 -2.69 3.76
CA GLY A 128 10.29 -2.64 3.86
C GLY A 128 10.85 -3.23 5.14
N TRP A 129 10.10 -3.22 6.25
CA TRP A 129 10.56 -3.75 7.55
C TRP A 129 9.63 -4.80 8.13
N ALA A 130 8.35 -4.48 8.32
CA ALA A 130 7.43 -5.38 9.04
C ALA A 130 7.27 -6.72 8.31
N MET A 131 7.18 -6.69 6.98
CA MET A 131 7.04 -7.89 6.17
C MET A 131 8.28 -8.81 6.22
N PRO A 132 9.53 -8.35 5.98
CA PRO A 132 10.72 -9.18 6.18
C PRO A 132 10.83 -9.77 7.58
N TRP A 133 10.53 -9.00 8.62
CA TRP A 133 10.50 -9.52 9.99
C TRP A 133 9.43 -10.58 10.17
N LEU A 134 8.23 -10.35 9.65
CA LEU A 134 7.13 -11.31 9.73
C LEU A 134 7.48 -12.63 9.04
N ALA A 135 8.23 -12.59 7.94
CA ALA A 135 8.68 -13.77 7.23
C ALA A 135 9.62 -14.65 8.08
N THR A 136 10.37 -14.08 9.03
CA THR A 136 11.26 -14.86 9.91
C THR A 136 10.54 -15.71 10.96
N PHE A 137 9.23 -15.51 11.16
CA PHE A 137 8.43 -16.25 12.14
C PHE A 137 7.71 -17.48 11.57
N GLY A 138 7.81 -17.75 10.26
CA GLY A 138 7.15 -18.87 9.58
C GLY A 138 8.13 -19.86 8.99
#